data_AF-A0A4S2HGY0-F1
#
_entry.id   AF-A0A4S2HGY0-F1
#
_cell.length_a   1.000
_cell.length_b   1.000
_cell.length_c   1.000
_cell.angle_alpha   90.00
_cell.angle_beta   90.00
_cell.angle_gamma   90.00
#
_symmetry.space_group_name_H-M   'P 1'
#
loop_
_entity.id
_entity.type
_entity.pdbx_description
1 polymer ?
#
loop_
_entity_poly.entity_id
_entity_poly.type
_entity_poly.pdbx_seq_one_letter_code
_entity_poly.pdbx_strand_id
1 'polypeptide(L)'
;MYKFTEDCLTGIEQIDKEHEKLFELINRTMQLLNNKLMEDKYHQVREVMEELKRYADTHFANEEAYMAAINDPELELQKKQHAAFREKINVMDFSNIDELTNQHEMLEELLQYLVRWLYQHILSSDILIGKMPSLEEWKENGNPCAFTEKYMTGIPLIDGEHETLFEIIGDADKLVKAELLHDKYDEIVGILEKLKNYTSEHFQDEEEFMESIQYSGIGAQKMAHQAFISKLEEIDLDQVDQNQQEYLEELVEFLFGWLSNHILKSDKLIAESLYIDIERNA
;
A
#
# COMPACT_ATOMS: atom_id res chain seq x y z
N MET A 1 12.72 -12.29 11.87
CA MET A 1 12.70 -12.56 10.41
C MET A 1 11.39 -12.00 9.90
N TYR A 2 11.48 -11.17 8.87
CA TYR A 2 10.35 -10.63 8.16
C TYR A 2 9.70 -11.74 7.33
N LYS A 3 8.38 -11.74 7.21
CA LYS A 3 7.64 -12.83 6.58
C LYS A 3 6.75 -12.27 5.49
N PHE A 4 6.75 -12.96 4.36
CA PHE A 4 5.68 -12.87 3.37
C PHE A 4 4.46 -13.59 3.93
N THR A 5 3.40 -12.84 4.24
CA THR A 5 2.14 -13.37 4.79
C THR A 5 1.06 -13.38 3.72
N GLU A 6 -0.08 -14.01 4.01
CA GLU A 6 -1.21 -14.07 3.08
C GLU A 6 -1.71 -12.67 2.67
N ASP A 7 -1.58 -11.68 3.55
CA ASP A 7 -1.93 -10.28 3.27
C ASP A 7 -1.06 -9.64 2.18
N CYS A 8 0.12 -10.20 1.93
CA CYS A 8 1.05 -9.73 0.90
C CYS A 8 0.80 -10.40 -0.47
N LEU A 9 -0.15 -11.33 -0.57
CA LEU A 9 -0.44 -12.04 -1.82
C LEU A 9 -1.20 -11.15 -2.80
N THR A 10 -0.60 -10.92 -3.96
CA THR A 10 -1.26 -10.31 -5.10
C THR A 10 -2.29 -11.28 -5.71
N GLY A 11 -1.99 -12.59 -5.67
CA GLY A 11 -2.73 -13.63 -6.37
C GLY A 11 -2.13 -13.96 -7.74
N ILE A 12 -1.01 -13.33 -8.10
CA ILE A 12 -0.29 -13.52 -9.36
C ILE A 12 0.98 -14.32 -9.03
N GLU A 13 0.97 -15.62 -9.35
CA GLU A 13 2.01 -16.59 -8.91
C GLU A 13 3.45 -16.12 -9.20
N GLN A 14 3.67 -15.45 -10.33
CA GLN A 14 5.00 -14.93 -10.66
C GLN A 14 5.41 -13.80 -9.71
N ILE A 15 4.56 -12.79 -9.51
CA ILE A 15 4.83 -11.63 -8.66
C ILE A 15 4.97 -12.08 -7.20
N ASP A 16 4.10 -12.97 -6.72
CA ASP A 16 4.15 -13.49 -5.35
C ASP A 16 5.49 -14.21 -5.07
N LYS A 17 6.00 -15.01 -6.03
CA LYS A 17 7.34 -15.62 -5.92
C LYS A 17 8.46 -14.59 -5.94
N GLU A 18 8.29 -13.50 -6.69
CA GLU A 18 9.27 -12.42 -6.73
C GLU A 18 9.31 -11.67 -5.40
N HIS A 19 8.15 -11.41 -4.78
CA HIS A 19 8.03 -10.86 -3.43
C HIS A 19 8.72 -11.77 -2.40
N GLU A 20 8.47 -13.08 -2.42
CA GLU A 20 9.13 -14.04 -1.51
C GLU A 20 10.67 -13.89 -1.56
N LYS A 21 11.24 -13.71 -2.75
CA LYS A 21 12.67 -13.50 -2.92
C LYS A 21 13.14 -12.14 -2.39
N LEU A 22 12.35 -11.08 -2.53
CA LEU A 22 12.64 -9.78 -1.89
C LEU A 22 12.65 -9.90 -0.36
N PHE A 23 11.70 -10.64 0.22
CA PHE A 23 11.69 -10.97 1.65
C PHE A 23 12.91 -11.80 2.06
N GLU A 24 13.38 -12.72 1.23
CA GLU A 24 14.63 -13.45 1.45
C GLU A 24 15.84 -12.50 1.52
N LEU A 25 15.93 -11.54 0.59
CA LEU A 25 17.00 -10.53 0.58
C LEU A 25 16.97 -9.66 1.84
N ILE A 26 15.79 -9.18 2.26
CA ILE A 26 15.61 -8.45 3.52
C ILE A 26 16.09 -9.28 4.71
N ASN A 27 15.71 -10.55 4.77
CA ASN A 27 16.13 -11.43 5.85
C ASN A 27 17.65 -11.70 5.84
N ARG A 28 18.27 -11.79 4.66
CA ARG A 28 19.72 -11.89 4.52
C ARG A 28 20.43 -10.62 5.01
N THR A 29 19.92 -9.43 4.69
CA THR A 29 20.41 -8.15 5.23
C THR A 29 20.31 -8.13 6.75
N MET A 30 19.18 -8.55 7.31
CA MET A 30 18.97 -8.63 8.76
C MET A 30 19.93 -9.64 9.44
N GLN A 31 20.18 -10.80 8.81
CA GLN A 31 21.14 -11.78 9.31
C GLN A 31 22.56 -11.23 9.28
N LEU A 32 22.94 -10.54 8.21
CA LEU A 32 24.23 -9.90 8.07
C LEU A 32 24.42 -8.82 9.14
N LEU A 33 23.43 -7.93 9.32
CA LEU A 33 23.44 -6.88 10.36
C LEU A 33 23.65 -7.47 11.77
N ASN A 34 22.96 -8.57 12.09
CA ASN A 34 23.01 -9.20 13.40
C ASN A 34 24.18 -10.17 13.60
N ASN A 35 25.02 -10.39 12.58
CA ASN A 35 26.15 -11.30 12.69
C ASN A 35 27.28 -10.67 13.52
N LYS A 36 27.36 -11.06 14.79
CA LYS A 36 28.40 -10.63 15.74
C LYS A 36 29.73 -11.35 15.57
N LEU A 37 29.79 -12.43 14.79
CA LEU A 37 31.02 -13.20 14.56
C LEU A 37 31.82 -12.69 13.36
N MET A 38 31.18 -11.92 12.48
CA MET A 38 31.78 -11.30 11.32
C MET A 38 31.95 -9.80 11.59
N GLU A 39 33.17 -9.36 11.90
CA GLU A 39 33.46 -7.94 12.13
C GLU A 39 33.39 -7.16 10.82
N ASP A 40 34.20 -7.53 9.83
CA ASP A 40 34.20 -6.93 8.50
C ASP A 40 33.19 -7.63 7.57
N LYS A 41 32.24 -6.83 7.09
CA LYS A 41 31.10 -7.23 6.25
C LYS A 41 31.17 -6.58 4.85
N TYR A 42 32.26 -5.91 4.50
CA TYR A 42 32.40 -5.15 3.26
C TYR A 42 31.93 -5.93 2.03
N HIS A 43 32.45 -7.14 1.83
CA HIS A 43 32.11 -7.95 0.66
C HIS A 43 30.65 -8.39 0.65
N GLN A 44 30.10 -8.78 1.80
CA GLN A 44 28.72 -9.24 1.91
C GLN A 44 27.72 -8.09 1.72
N VAL A 45 28.05 -6.91 2.22
CA VAL A 45 27.29 -5.68 1.99
C VAL A 45 27.20 -5.40 0.49
N ARG A 46 28.35 -5.39 -0.22
CA ARG A 46 28.37 -5.12 -1.66
C ARG A 46 27.59 -6.17 -2.45
N GLU A 47 27.74 -7.44 -2.09
CA GLU A 47 27.03 -8.54 -2.74
C GLU A 47 25.51 -8.42 -2.59
N VAL A 48 25.02 -8.18 -1.36
CA VAL A 48 23.58 -7.99 -1.09
C VAL A 48 23.05 -6.78 -1.85
N MET A 49 23.81 -5.69 -1.90
CA MET A 49 23.42 -4.48 -2.63
C MET A 49 23.33 -4.70 -4.14
N GLU A 50 24.33 -5.33 -4.75
CA GLU A 50 24.33 -5.63 -6.18
C GLU A 50 23.21 -6.59 -6.55
N GLU A 51 22.95 -7.59 -5.71
CA GLU A 51 21.83 -8.51 -5.88
C GLU A 51 20.48 -7.80 -5.76
N LEU A 52 20.29 -6.97 -4.74
CA LEU A 52 19.08 -6.18 -4.53
C LEU A 52 18.76 -5.29 -5.73
N LYS A 53 19.73 -4.51 -6.22
CA LYS A 53 19.52 -3.60 -7.36
C LYS A 53 19.07 -4.38 -8.60
N ARG A 54 19.81 -5.44 -8.95
CA ARG A 54 19.50 -6.28 -10.10
C ARG A 54 18.13 -6.96 -9.96
N TYR A 55 17.82 -7.47 -8.77
CA TYR A 55 16.59 -8.19 -8.53
C TYR A 55 15.38 -7.26 -8.54
N ALA A 56 15.47 -6.11 -7.87
CA ALA A 56 14.43 -5.08 -7.90
C ALA A 56 14.15 -4.60 -9.34
N ASP A 57 15.20 -4.34 -10.14
CA ASP A 57 15.03 -3.94 -11.54
C ASP A 57 14.30 -5.01 -12.37
N THR A 58 14.61 -6.28 -12.14
CA THR A 58 13.97 -7.41 -12.85
C THR A 58 12.51 -7.56 -12.41
N HIS A 59 12.26 -7.52 -11.10
CA HIS A 59 10.93 -7.64 -10.53
C HIS A 59 10.01 -6.51 -11.00
N PHE A 60 10.41 -5.25 -10.84
CA PHE A 60 9.63 -4.11 -11.31
C PHE A 60 9.37 -4.17 -12.82
N ALA A 61 10.34 -4.61 -13.63
CA ALA A 61 10.12 -4.78 -15.06
C ALA A 61 9.09 -5.87 -15.39
N ASN A 62 9.06 -6.96 -14.63
CA ASN A 62 8.08 -8.04 -14.79
C ASN A 62 6.68 -7.58 -14.37
N GLU A 63 6.59 -6.88 -13.25
CA GLU A 63 5.35 -6.32 -12.72
C GLU A 63 4.76 -5.26 -13.66
N GLU A 64 5.55 -4.25 -14.04
CA GLU A 64 5.15 -3.21 -14.99
C GLU A 64 4.71 -3.82 -16.33
N ALA A 65 5.37 -4.89 -16.79
CA ALA A 65 4.98 -5.60 -18.01
C ALA A 65 3.65 -6.37 -17.84
N TYR A 66 3.42 -6.96 -16.67
CA TYR A 66 2.15 -7.62 -16.35
C TYR A 66 1.00 -6.62 -16.30
N MET A 67 1.18 -5.52 -15.57
CA MET A 67 0.23 -4.41 -15.46
C MET A 67 -0.08 -3.82 -16.84
N ALA A 68 0.94 -3.57 -17.67
CA ALA A 68 0.75 -3.09 -19.03
C ALA A 68 -0.05 -4.08 -19.90
N ALA A 69 0.15 -5.39 -19.72
CA ALA A 69 -0.57 -6.41 -20.48
C ALA A 69 -2.07 -6.47 -20.15
N ILE A 70 -2.47 -6.06 -18.94
CA ILE A 70 -3.87 -6.00 -18.51
C ILE A 70 -4.47 -4.58 -18.58
N ASN A 71 -3.69 -3.59 -19.02
CA ASN A 71 -4.04 -2.17 -18.96
C ASN A 71 -4.44 -1.72 -17.55
N ASP A 72 -3.62 -2.10 -16.56
CA ASP A 72 -3.86 -1.73 -15.17
C ASP A 72 -3.79 -0.21 -14.98
N PRO A 73 -4.80 0.43 -14.37
CA PRO A 73 -4.83 1.88 -14.19
C PRO A 73 -3.72 2.39 -13.25
N GLU A 74 -3.23 1.58 -12.31
CA GLU A 74 -2.19 2.00 -11.35
C GLU A 74 -0.77 1.97 -11.97
N LEU A 75 -0.62 1.53 -13.23
CA LEU A 75 0.70 1.31 -13.86
C LEU A 75 1.61 2.54 -13.80
N GLU A 76 1.08 3.71 -14.18
CA GLU A 76 1.91 4.93 -14.24
C GLU A 76 2.28 5.43 -12.85
N LEU A 77 1.42 5.21 -11.86
CA LEU A 77 1.73 5.53 -10.47
C LEU A 77 2.79 4.59 -9.89
N GLN A 78 2.65 3.28 -10.09
CA GLN A 78 3.62 2.29 -9.59
C GLN A 78 4.99 2.47 -10.26
N LYS A 79 5.05 2.82 -11.55
CA LYS A 79 6.31 3.24 -12.20
C LYS A 79 7.00 4.40 -11.48
N LYS A 80 6.25 5.41 -11.03
CA LYS A 80 6.80 6.54 -10.26
C LYS A 80 7.36 6.04 -8.92
N GLN A 81 6.63 5.17 -8.21
CA GLN A 81 7.07 4.56 -6.96
C GLN A 81 8.35 3.73 -7.13
N HIS A 82 8.42 2.89 -8.18
CA HIS A 82 9.61 2.10 -8.51
C HIS A 82 10.80 2.98 -8.88
N ALA A 83 10.57 4.06 -9.64
CA ALA A 83 11.62 5.02 -9.98
C ALA A 83 12.18 5.69 -8.72
N ALA A 84 11.32 6.11 -7.79
CA ALA A 84 11.72 6.70 -6.51
C ALA A 84 12.51 5.69 -5.65
N PHE A 85 12.13 4.42 -5.63
CA PHE A 85 12.90 3.36 -4.97
C PHE A 85 14.30 3.22 -5.57
N ARG A 86 14.40 3.13 -6.90
CA ARG A 86 15.68 3.03 -7.61
C ARG A 86 16.57 4.22 -7.31
N GLU A 87 16.01 5.43 -7.29
CA GLU A 87 16.74 6.64 -6.93
C GLU A 87 17.25 6.57 -5.50
N LYS A 88 16.39 6.26 -4.52
CA LYS A 88 16.76 6.17 -3.10
C LYS A 88 17.85 5.12 -2.86
N ILE A 89 17.76 3.95 -3.48
CA ILE A 89 18.79 2.90 -3.42
C ILE A 89 20.10 3.30 -4.12
N ASN A 90 20.05 4.18 -5.12
CA ASN A 90 21.27 4.69 -5.77
C ASN A 90 21.91 5.84 -5.00
N VAL A 91 21.14 6.63 -4.26
CA VAL A 91 21.60 7.78 -3.47
C VAL A 91 22.21 7.36 -2.14
N MET A 92 21.80 6.21 -1.56
CA MET A 92 22.49 5.67 -0.39
C MET A 92 24.01 5.57 -0.70
N ASP A 93 24.82 6.31 0.04
CA ASP A 93 26.25 6.46 -0.24
C ASP A 93 27.02 5.25 0.32
N PHE A 94 27.38 4.34 -0.57
CA PHE A 94 28.13 3.13 -0.24
C PHE A 94 29.64 3.29 -0.47
N SER A 95 30.12 4.49 -0.81
CA SER A 95 31.52 4.70 -1.17
C SER A 95 32.48 4.72 0.03
N ASN A 96 31.95 4.85 1.26
CA ASN A 96 32.73 4.97 2.50
C ASN A 96 32.52 3.79 3.49
N ILE A 97 32.18 2.60 3.00
CA ILE A 97 31.98 1.39 3.84
C ILE A 97 33.30 0.69 4.23
N ASP A 98 34.45 1.36 4.04
CA ASP A 98 35.77 0.85 4.46
C ASP A 98 35.90 0.80 6.00
N GLU A 99 35.13 1.63 6.71
CA GLU A 99 35.08 1.62 8.18
C GLU A 99 33.96 0.71 8.70
N LEU A 100 34.26 -0.09 9.73
CA LEU A 100 33.32 -1.06 10.31
C LEU A 100 32.02 -0.41 10.85
N THR A 101 32.12 0.80 11.43
CA THR A 101 30.95 1.54 11.93
C THR A 101 30.00 1.89 10.79
N ASN A 102 30.55 2.37 9.67
CA ASN A 102 29.76 2.74 8.49
C ASN A 102 29.07 1.53 7.86
N GLN A 103 29.69 0.35 7.91
CA GLN A 103 29.06 -0.90 7.45
C GLN A 103 27.82 -1.27 8.28
N HIS A 104 27.87 -1.08 9.60
CA HIS A 104 26.74 -1.37 10.48
C HIS A 104 25.60 -0.38 10.29
N GLU A 105 25.90 0.92 10.36
CA GLU A 105 24.92 2.00 10.18
C GLU A 105 24.22 1.89 8.81
N MET A 106 24.98 1.59 7.76
CA MET A 106 24.41 1.36 6.43
C MET A 106 23.47 0.15 6.39
N LEU A 107 23.81 -0.96 7.06
CA LEU A 107 22.97 -2.16 7.06
C LEU A 107 21.67 -1.92 7.80
N GLU A 108 21.72 -1.10 8.86
CA GLU A 108 20.56 -0.66 9.62
C GLU A 108 19.66 0.27 8.78
N GLU A 109 20.22 1.30 8.15
CA GLU A 109 19.45 2.21 7.27
C GLU A 109 18.81 1.45 6.11
N LEU A 110 19.59 0.59 5.43
CA LEU A 110 19.10 -0.22 4.32
C LEU A 110 17.96 -1.13 4.77
N LEU A 111 18.14 -1.86 5.88
CA LEU A 111 17.12 -2.77 6.38
C LEU A 111 15.84 -2.03 6.74
N GLN A 112 15.95 -0.90 7.46
CA GLN A 112 14.81 -0.09 7.85
C GLN A 112 14.05 0.42 6.62
N TYR A 113 14.78 0.91 5.62
CA TYR A 113 14.17 1.40 4.39
C TYR A 113 13.49 0.28 3.61
N LEU A 114 14.17 -0.85 3.36
CA LEU A 114 13.62 -1.96 2.58
C LEU A 114 12.37 -2.56 3.20
N VAL A 115 12.39 -2.79 4.51
CA VAL A 115 11.24 -3.34 5.23
C VAL A 115 10.06 -2.40 5.11
N ARG A 116 10.27 -1.11 5.39
CA ARG A 116 9.20 -0.12 5.32
C ARG A 116 8.66 -0.01 3.90
N TRP A 117 9.53 0.20 2.91
CA TRP A 117 9.12 0.40 1.53
C TRP A 117 8.40 -0.83 0.97
N LEU A 118 8.96 -2.03 1.15
CA LEU A 118 8.39 -3.25 0.57
C LEU A 118 7.01 -3.56 1.15
N TYR A 119 6.84 -3.51 2.48
CA TYR A 119 5.52 -3.74 3.08
C TYR A 119 4.52 -2.66 2.64
N GLN A 120 4.91 -1.38 2.65
CA GLN A 120 4.01 -0.30 2.25
C GLN A 120 3.60 -0.44 0.80
N HIS A 121 4.54 -0.73 -0.11
CA HIS A 121 4.28 -0.85 -1.53
C HIS A 121 3.35 -2.02 -1.83
N ILE A 122 3.70 -3.23 -1.37
CA ILE A 122 2.85 -4.42 -1.56
C ILE A 122 1.43 -4.16 -1.03
N LEU A 123 1.30 -3.71 0.22
CA LEU A 123 -0.01 -3.60 0.90
C LEU A 123 -0.86 -2.41 0.41
N SER A 124 -0.28 -1.45 -0.33
CA SER A 124 -1.02 -0.27 -0.82
C SER A 124 -1.13 -0.19 -2.33
N SER A 125 -0.32 -0.95 -3.05
CA SER A 125 -0.16 -0.85 -4.51
C SER A 125 -0.27 -2.24 -5.15
N ASP A 126 0.66 -3.16 -4.88
CA ASP A 126 0.80 -4.40 -5.65
C ASP A 126 -0.38 -5.35 -5.43
N ILE A 127 -0.95 -5.37 -4.22
CA ILE A 127 -2.17 -6.16 -3.95
C ILE A 127 -3.37 -5.70 -4.76
N LEU A 128 -3.34 -4.51 -5.38
CA LEU A 128 -4.43 -3.97 -6.19
C LEU A 128 -4.29 -4.32 -7.68
N ILE A 129 -3.14 -4.87 -8.10
CA ILE A 129 -2.88 -5.23 -9.49
C ILE A 129 -3.98 -6.18 -10.00
N GLY A 130 -4.66 -5.76 -11.07
CA GLY A 130 -5.76 -6.46 -11.72
C GLY A 130 -7.06 -6.54 -10.90
N LYS A 131 -7.17 -5.75 -9.81
CA LYS A 131 -8.37 -5.70 -8.96
C LYS A 131 -9.12 -4.38 -9.07
N MET A 132 -8.51 -3.37 -9.69
CA MET A 132 -9.14 -2.10 -10.00
C MET A 132 -10.08 -2.27 -11.21
N PRO A 133 -11.35 -1.82 -11.13
CA PRO A 133 -12.20 -1.70 -12.31
C PRO A 133 -11.62 -0.64 -13.24
N SER A 134 -11.82 -0.80 -14.55
CA SER A 134 -11.41 0.23 -15.51
C SER A 134 -12.31 1.47 -15.46
N LEU A 135 -11.79 2.65 -15.82
CA LEU A 135 -12.56 3.91 -15.98
C LEU A 135 -13.87 3.71 -16.77
N GLU A 136 -13.86 2.84 -17.78
CA GLU A 136 -15.03 2.54 -18.61
C GLU A 136 -16.09 1.74 -17.85
N GLU A 137 -15.70 0.65 -17.19
CA GLU A 137 -16.59 -0.14 -16.32
C GLU A 137 -17.15 0.69 -15.17
N TRP A 138 -16.35 1.62 -14.68
CA TRP A 138 -16.69 2.53 -13.60
C TRP A 138 -17.72 3.57 -14.06
N LYS A 139 -17.57 4.14 -15.26
CA LYS A 139 -18.53 5.08 -15.89
C LYS A 139 -19.86 4.42 -16.29
N GLU A 140 -19.86 3.12 -16.62
CA GLU A 140 -21.08 2.37 -16.97
C GLU A 140 -21.92 1.96 -15.75
N ASN A 141 -21.31 1.87 -14.55
CA ASN A 141 -22.04 1.62 -13.31
C ASN A 141 -22.73 2.91 -12.83
N GLY A 142 -24.05 2.87 -12.62
CA GLY A 142 -24.81 4.08 -12.24
C GLY A 142 -24.39 4.70 -10.89
N ASN A 143 -23.90 3.88 -9.95
CA ASN A 143 -23.28 4.31 -8.69
C ASN A 143 -22.24 3.26 -8.23
N PRO A 144 -21.00 3.29 -8.74
CA PRO A 144 -19.96 2.34 -8.37
C PRO A 144 -19.57 2.47 -6.90
N CYS A 145 -19.65 3.67 -6.32
CA CYS A 145 -19.32 4.00 -4.92
C CYS A 145 -20.43 3.67 -3.92
N ALA A 146 -21.37 2.78 -4.25
CA ALA A 146 -22.43 2.43 -3.30
C ALA A 146 -21.89 1.45 -2.24
N PHE A 147 -22.06 1.81 -0.96
CA PHE A 147 -21.93 0.84 0.12
C PHE A 147 -23.07 -0.19 0.02
N THR A 148 -22.74 -1.47 0.05
CA THR A 148 -23.69 -2.59 -0.13
C THR A 148 -23.40 -3.69 0.88
N GLU A 149 -24.31 -4.66 1.01
CA GLU A 149 -24.11 -5.84 1.88
C GLU A 149 -22.78 -6.56 1.63
N LYS A 150 -22.22 -6.46 0.42
CA LYS A 150 -20.91 -6.99 0.05
C LYS A 150 -19.79 -6.45 0.95
N TYR A 151 -19.89 -5.20 1.40
CA TYR A 151 -18.87 -4.50 2.20
C TYR A 151 -19.15 -4.52 3.70
N MET A 152 -20.25 -5.15 4.15
CA MET A 152 -20.51 -5.33 5.57
C MET A 152 -19.54 -6.34 6.18
N THR A 153 -18.90 -5.92 7.26
CA THR A 153 -18.08 -6.73 8.17
C THR A 153 -18.96 -7.41 9.23
N GLY A 154 -20.11 -6.83 9.56
CA GLY A 154 -20.96 -7.26 10.68
C GLY A 154 -20.58 -6.63 12.01
N ILE A 155 -19.61 -5.72 12.03
CA ILE A 155 -19.20 -4.91 13.19
C ILE A 155 -19.83 -3.52 13.02
N PRO A 156 -20.87 -3.15 13.80
CA PRO A 156 -21.66 -1.93 13.55
C PRO A 156 -20.86 -0.62 13.58
N LEU A 157 -19.78 -0.55 14.36
CA LEU A 157 -18.88 0.60 14.39
C LEU A 157 -18.21 0.77 13.02
N ILE A 158 -17.45 -0.24 12.61
CA ILE A 158 -16.71 -0.29 11.34
C ILE A 158 -17.66 -0.12 10.14
N ASP A 159 -18.80 -0.80 10.13
CA ASP A 159 -19.76 -0.71 9.01
C ASP A 159 -20.33 0.71 8.82
N GLY A 160 -20.55 1.45 9.91
CA GLY A 160 -21.01 2.85 9.84
C GLY A 160 -19.94 3.81 9.34
N GLU A 161 -18.67 3.56 9.69
CA GLU A 161 -17.54 4.34 9.20
C GLU A 161 -17.27 4.05 7.72
N HIS A 162 -17.36 2.79 7.29
CA HIS A 162 -17.30 2.42 5.89
C HIS A 162 -18.40 3.12 5.09
N GLU A 163 -19.66 3.14 5.57
CA GLU A 163 -20.74 3.86 4.88
C GLU A 163 -20.37 5.33 4.64
N THR A 164 -19.82 6.00 5.67
CA THR A 164 -19.36 7.40 5.56
C THR A 164 -18.17 7.57 4.59
N LEU A 165 -17.20 6.65 4.58
CA LEU A 165 -16.09 6.68 3.62
C LEU A 165 -16.60 6.53 2.18
N PHE A 166 -17.55 5.62 1.93
CA PHE A 166 -18.18 5.46 0.62
C PHE A 166 -18.97 6.72 0.21
N GLU A 167 -19.60 7.44 1.15
CA GLU A 167 -20.22 8.73 0.89
C GLU A 167 -19.21 9.79 0.43
N ILE A 168 -18.05 9.88 1.09
CA ILE A 168 -16.97 10.82 0.71
C ILE A 168 -16.46 10.50 -0.71
N ILE A 169 -16.25 9.22 -1.02
CA ILE A 169 -15.86 8.79 -2.38
C ILE A 169 -17.00 9.09 -3.39
N GLY A 170 -18.25 8.94 -2.97
CA GLY A 170 -19.42 9.30 -3.77
C GLY A 170 -19.51 10.80 -4.07
N ASP A 171 -19.05 11.66 -3.17
CA ASP A 171 -18.97 13.11 -3.42
C ASP A 171 -17.87 13.44 -4.44
N ALA A 172 -16.74 12.74 -4.38
CA ALA A 172 -15.70 12.83 -5.40
C ALA A 172 -16.19 12.35 -6.78
N ASP A 173 -16.92 11.24 -6.86
CA ASP A 173 -17.58 10.76 -8.08
C ASP A 173 -18.54 11.80 -8.68
N LYS A 174 -19.39 12.41 -7.85
CA LYS A 174 -20.31 13.47 -8.31
C LYS A 174 -19.53 14.65 -8.90
N LEU A 175 -18.40 14.99 -8.30
CA LEU A 175 -17.53 16.05 -8.78
C LEU A 175 -16.84 15.67 -10.11
N VAL A 176 -16.48 14.39 -10.32
CA VAL A 176 -16.03 13.87 -11.63
C VAL A 176 -17.10 14.14 -12.70
N LYS A 177 -18.35 13.75 -12.40
CA LYS A 177 -19.51 13.85 -13.29
C LYS A 177 -20.00 15.29 -13.52
N ALA A 178 -19.53 16.26 -12.74
CA ALA A 178 -19.86 17.67 -12.89
C ALA A 178 -19.06 18.32 -14.05
N GLU A 179 -19.30 17.88 -15.29
CA GLU A 179 -18.57 18.34 -16.50
C GLU A 179 -18.68 19.84 -16.78
N LEU A 180 -19.71 20.50 -16.23
CA LEU A 180 -19.95 21.94 -16.40
C LEU A 180 -19.24 22.81 -15.35
N LEU A 181 -18.60 22.20 -14.35
CA LEU A 181 -17.81 22.93 -13.35
C LEU A 181 -16.39 23.12 -13.90
N HIS A 182 -16.05 24.36 -14.26
CA HIS A 182 -14.76 24.69 -14.88
C HIS A 182 -13.57 24.71 -13.91
N ASP A 183 -13.83 24.99 -12.64
CA ASP A 183 -12.83 24.98 -11.58
C ASP A 183 -13.39 24.16 -10.41
N LYS A 184 -12.73 23.03 -10.15
CA LYS A 184 -13.06 22.03 -9.13
C LYS A 184 -12.07 22.07 -7.97
N TYR A 185 -11.04 22.92 -8.01
CA TYR A 185 -9.93 22.87 -7.06
C TYR A 185 -10.38 22.94 -5.59
N ASP A 186 -11.18 23.94 -5.23
CA ASP A 186 -11.66 24.12 -3.85
C ASP A 186 -12.46 22.91 -3.35
N GLU A 187 -13.27 22.31 -4.22
CA GLU A 187 -14.06 21.11 -3.90
C GLU A 187 -13.17 19.87 -3.78
N ILE A 188 -12.16 19.72 -4.65
CA ILE A 188 -11.17 18.64 -4.57
C ILE A 188 -10.41 18.74 -3.24
N VAL A 189 -9.90 19.92 -2.89
CA VAL A 189 -9.19 20.15 -1.62
C VAL A 189 -10.09 19.85 -0.44
N GLY A 190 -11.36 20.29 -0.47
CA GLY A 190 -12.33 20.00 0.58
C GLY A 190 -12.61 18.51 0.74
N ILE A 191 -12.68 17.75 -0.36
CA ILE A 191 -12.85 16.29 -0.33
C ILE A 191 -11.59 15.61 0.23
N LEU A 192 -10.41 16.02 -0.21
CA LEU A 192 -9.14 15.46 0.29
C LEU A 192 -8.96 15.68 1.79
N GLU A 193 -9.31 16.87 2.30
CA GLU A 193 -9.25 17.16 3.73
C GLU A 193 -10.24 16.30 4.52
N LYS A 194 -11.51 16.20 4.06
CA LYS A 194 -12.51 15.33 4.67
C LYS A 194 -12.05 13.87 4.69
N LEU A 195 -11.58 13.36 3.55
CA LEU A 195 -11.10 12.01 3.41
C LEU A 195 -9.93 11.74 4.35
N LYS A 196 -8.91 12.60 4.36
CA LYS A 196 -7.72 12.42 5.22
C LYS A 196 -8.12 12.37 6.69
N ASN A 197 -8.95 13.30 7.14
CA ASN A 197 -9.39 13.36 8.55
C ASN A 197 -10.22 12.13 8.91
N TYR A 198 -11.22 11.79 8.09
CA TYR A 198 -12.14 10.71 8.41
C TYR A 198 -11.49 9.33 8.30
N THR A 199 -10.60 9.12 7.33
CA THR A 199 -9.84 7.87 7.21
C THR A 199 -8.90 7.68 8.41
N SER A 200 -8.28 8.76 8.90
CA SER A 200 -7.43 8.69 10.09
C SER A 200 -8.22 8.34 11.35
N GLU A 201 -9.44 8.86 11.50
CA GLU A 201 -10.34 8.53 12.61
C GLU A 201 -10.80 7.08 12.53
N HIS A 202 -11.32 6.65 11.38
CA HIS A 202 -11.75 5.28 11.13
C HIS A 202 -10.65 4.25 11.42
N PHE A 203 -9.44 4.45 10.89
CA PHE A 203 -8.33 3.52 11.16
C PHE A 203 -7.94 3.50 12.64
N GLN A 204 -8.03 4.63 13.34
CA GLN A 204 -7.78 4.66 14.78
C GLN A 204 -8.84 3.83 15.53
N ASP A 205 -10.12 4.02 15.23
CA ASP A 205 -11.23 3.31 15.86
C ASP A 205 -11.16 1.80 15.58
N GLU A 206 -10.85 1.41 14.35
CA GLU A 206 -10.64 0.01 13.95
C GLU A 206 -9.42 -0.61 14.67
N GLU A 207 -8.30 0.12 14.73
CA GLU A 207 -7.10 -0.35 15.45
C GLU A 207 -7.35 -0.51 16.94
N GLU A 208 -8.01 0.45 17.59
CA GLU A 208 -8.41 0.34 18.99
C GLU A 208 -9.34 -0.86 19.22
N PHE A 209 -10.28 -1.09 18.31
CA PHE A 209 -11.15 -2.26 18.33
C PHE A 209 -10.34 -3.57 18.21
N MET A 210 -9.43 -3.67 17.24
CA MET A 210 -8.55 -4.82 17.03
C MET A 210 -7.67 -5.10 18.25
N GLU A 211 -7.11 -4.07 18.89
CA GLU A 211 -6.32 -4.21 20.12
C GLU A 211 -7.18 -4.78 21.26
N SER A 212 -8.42 -4.31 21.37
CA SER A 212 -9.35 -4.74 22.42
C SER A 212 -9.70 -6.24 22.34
N ILE A 213 -9.71 -6.80 21.12
CA ILE A 213 -9.99 -8.21 20.86
C ILE A 213 -8.72 -9.05 20.64
N GLN A 214 -7.54 -8.44 20.78
CA GLN A 214 -6.24 -9.06 20.56
C GLN A 214 -6.09 -9.71 19.17
N TYR A 215 -6.64 -9.05 18.15
CA TYR A 215 -6.61 -9.55 16.78
C TYR A 215 -5.18 -9.79 16.30
N SER A 216 -4.89 -11.02 15.85
CA SER A 216 -3.52 -11.41 15.48
C SER A 216 -2.99 -10.73 14.22
N GLY A 217 -3.89 -10.27 13.34
CA GLY A 217 -3.54 -9.60 12.07
C GLY A 217 -3.25 -8.11 12.20
N ILE A 218 -3.40 -7.52 13.40
CA ILE A 218 -3.33 -6.06 13.60
C ILE A 218 -2.06 -5.43 13.03
N GLY A 219 -0.91 -6.09 13.14
CA GLY A 219 0.35 -5.55 12.65
C GLY A 219 0.36 -5.30 11.13
N ALA A 220 -0.28 -6.18 10.35
CA ALA A 220 -0.39 -6.02 8.90
C ALA A 220 -1.38 -4.90 8.54
N GLN A 221 -2.54 -4.86 9.22
CA GLN A 221 -3.54 -3.82 9.01
C GLN A 221 -3.00 -2.42 9.34
N LYS A 222 -2.32 -2.23 10.48
CA LYS A 222 -1.67 -0.93 10.80
C LYS A 222 -0.68 -0.47 9.71
N MET A 223 0.06 -1.41 9.11
CA MET A 223 0.97 -1.07 8.01
C MET A 223 0.20 -0.67 6.74
N ALA A 224 -0.90 -1.34 6.41
CA ALA A 224 -1.76 -0.98 5.30
C ALA A 224 -2.43 0.39 5.51
N HIS A 225 -2.98 0.65 6.71
CA HIS A 225 -3.56 1.95 7.10
C HIS A 225 -2.53 3.07 6.97
N GLN A 226 -1.34 2.88 7.54
CA GLN A 226 -0.28 3.87 7.47
C GLN A 226 0.19 4.12 6.03
N ALA A 227 0.23 3.09 5.18
CA ALA A 227 0.57 3.23 3.77
C ALA A 227 -0.49 4.04 3.01
N PHE A 228 -1.77 3.80 3.27
CA PHE A 228 -2.87 4.58 2.68
C PHE A 228 -2.81 6.05 3.11
N ILE A 229 -2.63 6.33 4.40
CA ILE A 229 -2.46 7.70 4.90
C ILE A 229 -1.26 8.38 4.26
N SER A 230 -0.11 7.69 4.16
CA SER A 230 1.07 8.25 3.49
C SER A 230 0.80 8.59 2.01
N LYS A 231 0.06 7.75 1.28
CA LYS A 231 -0.33 8.02 -0.10
C LYS A 231 -1.22 9.27 -0.23
N LEU A 232 -2.11 9.52 0.74
CA LEU A 232 -2.89 10.77 0.79
C LEU A 232 -2.04 11.99 1.16
N GLU A 233 -0.96 11.82 1.91
CA GLU A 233 -0.05 12.92 2.29
C GLU A 233 0.93 13.32 1.19
N GLU A 234 1.21 12.40 0.26
CA GLU A 234 2.08 12.62 -0.89
C GLU A 234 1.36 13.34 -2.05
N ILE A 235 0.08 13.66 -1.90
CA ILE A 235 -0.70 14.39 -2.90
C ILE A 235 -0.11 15.80 -3.10
N ASP A 236 0.34 16.06 -4.33
CA ASP A 236 0.87 17.36 -4.76
C ASP A 236 -0.26 18.25 -5.28
N LEU A 237 -0.69 19.21 -4.45
CA LEU A 237 -1.77 20.14 -4.78
C LEU A 237 -1.48 21.02 -6.01
N ASP A 238 -0.21 21.27 -6.35
CA ASP A 238 0.14 22.03 -7.55
C ASP A 238 -0.12 21.22 -8.83
N GLN A 239 0.03 19.89 -8.76
CA GLN A 239 -0.35 18.99 -9.86
C GLN A 239 -1.88 18.84 -9.96
N VAL A 240 -2.57 18.81 -8.82
CA VAL A 240 -4.04 18.78 -8.77
C VAL A 240 -4.63 19.97 -9.53
N ASP A 241 -4.11 21.18 -9.32
CA ASP A 241 -4.65 22.38 -9.97
C ASP A 241 -4.46 22.38 -11.50
N GLN A 242 -3.36 21.79 -12.00
CA GLN A 242 -3.07 21.78 -13.44
C GLN A 242 -3.93 20.78 -14.23
N ASN A 243 -4.28 19.64 -13.61
CA ASN A 243 -4.99 18.55 -14.27
C ASN A 243 -6.21 18.06 -13.45
N GLN A 244 -7.03 18.99 -12.96
CA GLN A 244 -8.11 18.72 -11.99
C GLN A 244 -9.04 17.55 -12.35
N GLN A 245 -9.45 17.43 -13.62
CA GLN A 245 -10.36 16.37 -14.06
C GLN A 245 -9.69 15.00 -14.05
N GLU A 246 -8.50 14.90 -14.63
CA GLU A 246 -7.73 13.65 -14.70
C GLU A 246 -7.37 13.18 -13.29
N TYR A 247 -6.88 14.09 -12.45
CA TYR A 247 -6.57 13.81 -11.06
C TYR A 247 -7.79 13.29 -10.28
N LEU A 248 -8.96 13.89 -10.48
CA LEU A 248 -10.16 13.48 -9.77
C LEU A 248 -10.66 12.10 -10.22
N GLU A 249 -10.52 11.77 -11.51
CA GLU A 249 -10.79 10.42 -12.02
C GLU A 249 -9.83 9.41 -11.37
N GLU A 250 -8.52 9.66 -11.40
CA GLU A 250 -7.49 8.80 -10.77
C GLU A 250 -7.72 8.63 -9.25
N LEU A 251 -8.03 9.73 -8.55
CA LEU A 251 -8.29 9.73 -7.12
C LEU A 251 -9.45 8.79 -6.79
N VAL A 252 -10.57 8.93 -7.50
CA VAL A 252 -11.76 8.15 -7.19
C VAL A 252 -11.55 6.65 -7.46
N GLU A 253 -10.85 6.31 -8.54
CA GLU A 253 -10.47 4.92 -8.84
C GLU A 253 -9.62 4.33 -7.72
N PHE A 254 -8.57 5.04 -7.33
CA PHE A 254 -7.68 4.62 -6.26
C PHE A 254 -8.43 4.43 -4.94
N LEU A 255 -9.22 5.42 -4.51
CA LEU A 255 -9.95 5.37 -3.24
C LEU A 255 -10.95 4.22 -3.20
N PHE A 256 -11.75 4.08 -4.25
CA PHE A 256 -12.76 3.03 -4.30
C PHE A 256 -12.11 1.65 -4.32
N GLY A 257 -11.09 1.43 -5.15
CA GLY A 257 -10.49 0.12 -5.27
C GLY A 257 -9.62 -0.25 -4.07
N TRP A 258 -8.91 0.70 -3.45
CA TRP A 258 -8.18 0.44 -2.21
C TRP A 258 -9.17 0.08 -1.09
N LEU A 259 -10.17 0.93 -0.83
CA LEU A 259 -11.12 0.72 0.26
C LEU A 259 -11.92 -0.58 0.05
N SER A 260 -12.46 -0.81 -1.15
CA SER A 260 -13.23 -2.02 -1.43
C SER A 260 -12.40 -3.30 -1.29
N ASN A 261 -11.14 -3.29 -1.74
CA ASN A 261 -10.25 -4.44 -1.57
C ASN A 261 -9.86 -4.63 -0.10
N HIS A 262 -9.53 -3.55 0.62
CA HIS A 262 -9.17 -3.57 2.03
C HIS A 262 -10.28 -4.20 2.87
N ILE A 263 -11.52 -3.72 2.72
CA ILE A 263 -12.68 -4.28 3.42
C ILE A 263 -12.86 -5.77 3.13
N LEU A 264 -12.77 -6.17 1.86
CA LEU A 264 -13.03 -7.54 1.44
C LEU A 264 -11.94 -8.53 1.85
N LYS A 265 -10.70 -8.07 2.02
CA LYS A 265 -9.53 -8.93 2.24
C LYS A 265 -8.93 -8.80 3.63
N SER A 266 -9.20 -7.70 4.32
CA SER A 266 -8.65 -7.39 5.64
C SER A 266 -9.77 -7.28 6.67
N ASP A 267 -10.65 -6.29 6.55
CA ASP A 267 -11.53 -5.89 7.66
C ASP A 267 -12.59 -6.96 7.97
N LYS A 268 -13.03 -7.69 6.94
CA LYS A 268 -13.90 -8.87 7.13
C LYS A 268 -13.25 -9.99 7.96
N LEU A 269 -11.92 -10.14 7.91
CA LEU A 269 -11.21 -11.14 8.71
C LEU A 269 -11.27 -10.82 10.21
N ILE A 270 -11.42 -9.54 10.58
CA ILE A 270 -11.63 -9.13 11.98
C ILE A 270 -12.89 -9.80 12.50
N ALA A 271 -14.01 -9.68 11.78
CA ALA A 271 -15.27 -10.29 12.16
C ALA A 271 -15.19 -11.83 12.20
N GLU A 272 -14.53 -12.46 11.21
CA GLU A 272 -14.33 -13.91 11.18
C GLU A 272 -13.53 -14.42 12.38
N SER A 273 -12.54 -13.67 12.84
CA SER A 273 -11.71 -14.04 14.00
C SER A 273 -12.54 -14.14 15.29
N LEU A 274 -13.57 -13.30 15.45
CA LEU A 274 -14.48 -13.32 16.59
C LEU A 274 -15.31 -14.61 16.65
N TYR A 275 -15.68 -15.18 15.50
CA TYR A 275 -16.43 -16.44 15.46
C TYR A 275 -15.58 -17.64 15.84
N ILE A 276 -14.30 -17.66 15.43
CA ILE A 276 -13.36 -18.75 15.72
C ILE A 276 -13.07 -18.85 17.22
N ASP A 277 -12.95 -17.71 17.90
CA ASP A 277 -12.71 -17.70 19.35
C ASP A 277 -13.93 -18.11 20.17
N ILE A 278 -15.15 -17.88 19.67
CA ILE A 278 -16.38 -18.39 20.30
C ILE A 278 -16.43 -19.93 20.21
N GLU A 279 -16.10 -20.52 19.05
CA GLU A 279 -16.12 -21.98 18.88
C GLU A 279 -14.97 -22.69 19.62
N ARG A 280 -13.82 -22.03 19.82
CA ARG A 280 -12.70 -22.58 20.60
C ARG A 280 -12.92 -22.54 22.11
N ASN A 281 -13.77 -21.62 22.58
CA ASN A 281 -14.08 -21.44 24.00
C ASN A 281 -15.45 -22.02 24.42
N ALA A 282 -16.17 -22.69 23.52
CA ALA A 282 -17.43 -23.42 23.76
C ALA A 282 -17.20 -24.92 23.94
#